data_AF-A0A3B5MZH4-F1
#
_entry.id   AF-A0A3B5MZH4-F1
#
_cell.length_a   1.000
_cell.length_b   1.000
_cell.length_c   1.000
_cell.angle_alpha   90.00
_cell.angle_beta   90.00
_cell.angle_gamma   90.00
#
_symmetry.space_group_name_H-M   'P 1'
#
loop_
_entity.id
_entity.type
_entity.pdbx_description
1 polymer ?
#
loop_
_entity_poly.entity_id
_entity_poly.type
_entity_poly.pdbx_seq_one_letter_code
_entity_poly.pdbx_strand_id
1 'polypeptide(L)'
;MEPAPAKAKPQGRLLVSTQLDAKDELEERLERCVVIVQALTNGLSEREANDALTANVCKGQQQHEEVCLGLFTLVLTEPSQAQRCYRDLTLVNRDGMNIVLVKINQILMEKFLKLQDNPRTQLVWLVRELVKSGVIGADGVIMTLLKQIAGGDISAKNIWLAESVLDILLDQKEWVLKSGMLIAMSVYTYLRLIVDHGTPNLLPLRQKEVDFCISMLREKFMECLIIGRDLVRLLQNVARIPEMELLWRDLLHNPQALSPQFTGILQLLTARTSRKFLACRLTPDMETKLLFMTSRFQTQALVN
;
A
#
# COMPACT_ATOMS: atom_id res chain seq x y z
N MET A 1 24.90 -30.72 34.84
CA MET A 1 25.24 -30.06 33.57
C MET A 1 23.97 -29.43 33.05
N GLU A 2 23.83 -28.11 33.17
CA GLU A 2 22.75 -27.39 32.48
C GLU A 2 22.95 -27.55 30.97
N PRO A 3 21.88 -27.80 30.20
CA PRO A 3 21.99 -27.79 28.74
C PRO A 3 22.38 -26.38 28.30
N ALA A 4 23.40 -26.29 27.45
CA ALA A 4 23.83 -25.03 26.86
C ALA A 4 22.64 -24.32 26.20
N PRO A 5 22.51 -22.99 26.35
CA PRO A 5 21.42 -22.26 25.72
C PRO A 5 21.45 -22.53 24.22
N ALA A 6 20.33 -23.00 23.68
CA ALA A 6 20.16 -23.24 22.26
C ALA A 6 20.59 -21.96 21.51
N LYS A 7 21.57 -22.07 20.60
CA LYS A 7 22.02 -20.95 19.77
C LYS A 7 20.78 -20.31 19.15
N ALA A 8 20.52 -19.05 19.49
CA ALA A 8 19.43 -18.29 18.90
C ALA A 8 19.57 -18.36 17.38
N LYS A 9 18.50 -18.79 16.69
CA LYS A 9 18.47 -18.79 15.23
C LYS A 9 18.77 -17.36 14.75
N PRO A 10 19.58 -17.18 13.70
CA PRO A 10 19.78 -15.85 13.13
C PRO A 10 18.42 -15.24 12.81
N GLN A 11 18.14 -14.07 13.38
CA GLN A 11 16.90 -13.36 13.15
C GLN A 11 16.98 -12.69 11.77
N GLY A 12 16.01 -12.97 10.91
CA GLY A 12 15.89 -12.32 9.61
C GLY A 12 15.78 -10.80 9.76
N ARG A 13 16.06 -10.05 8.70
CA ARG A 13 16.07 -8.57 8.71
C ARG A 13 14.81 -7.94 8.14
N LEU A 14 13.94 -8.73 7.51
CA LEU A 14 12.73 -8.28 6.85
C LEU A 14 11.51 -8.49 7.75
N LEU A 15 11.36 -9.69 8.30
CA LEU A 15 10.19 -10.13 9.05
C LEU A 15 10.47 -10.28 10.54
N VAL A 16 9.47 -10.00 11.35
CA VAL A 16 9.43 -10.37 12.76
C VAL A 16 9.20 -11.87 12.82
N SER A 17 10.11 -12.59 13.49
CA SER A 17 10.05 -14.03 13.67
C SER A 17 10.31 -14.36 15.14
N THR A 18 9.48 -15.23 15.71
CA THR A 18 9.65 -15.81 17.04
C THR A 18 10.34 -17.18 16.95
N GLN A 19 10.74 -17.75 18.08
CA GLN A 19 11.34 -19.09 18.09
C GLN A 19 10.38 -20.20 17.60
N LEU A 20 9.06 -19.94 17.65
CA LEU A 20 8.02 -20.86 17.20
C LEU A 20 7.73 -20.73 15.70
N ASP A 21 8.11 -19.63 15.07
CA ASP A 21 7.85 -19.41 13.66
C ASP A 21 8.77 -20.27 12.79
N ALA A 22 8.17 -20.84 11.74
CA ALA A 22 8.94 -21.44 10.65
C ALA A 22 9.70 -20.35 9.89
N LYS A 23 10.82 -20.73 9.26
CA LYS A 23 11.53 -19.82 8.34
C LYS A 23 10.61 -19.45 7.18
N ASP A 24 10.59 -18.17 6.84
CA ASP A 24 9.79 -17.68 5.73
C ASP A 24 10.55 -17.84 4.41
N GLU A 25 9.94 -18.54 3.44
CA GLU A 25 10.56 -18.86 2.15
C GLU A 25 10.84 -17.59 1.32
N LEU A 26 9.99 -16.57 1.42
CA LEU A 26 10.19 -15.31 0.71
C LEU A 26 11.39 -14.56 1.29
N GLU A 27 11.46 -14.43 2.62
CA GLU A 27 12.61 -13.79 3.27
C GLU A 27 13.92 -14.52 2.93
N GLU A 28 13.95 -15.84 2.99
CA GLU A 28 15.15 -16.62 2.68
C GLU A 28 15.60 -16.45 1.22
N ARG A 29 14.64 -16.40 0.27
CA ARG A 29 14.95 -16.10 -1.14
C ARG A 29 15.53 -14.70 -1.31
N LEU A 30 14.97 -13.70 -0.63
CA LEU A 30 15.42 -12.31 -0.71
C LEU A 30 16.83 -12.15 -0.09
N GLU A 31 17.10 -12.81 1.03
CA GLU A 31 18.43 -12.86 1.64
C GLU A 31 19.49 -13.48 0.71
N ARG A 32 19.16 -14.56 0.01
CA ARG A 32 20.05 -15.13 -1.02
C ARG A 32 20.37 -14.11 -2.13
N CYS A 33 19.38 -13.33 -2.56
CA CYS A 33 19.58 -12.28 -3.56
C CYS A 33 20.51 -11.17 -3.04
N VAL A 34 20.42 -10.80 -1.76
CA VAL A 34 21.33 -9.84 -1.13
C VAL A 34 22.77 -10.36 -1.15
N VAL A 35 22.98 -11.63 -0.80
CA VAL A 35 24.33 -12.25 -0.83
C VAL A 35 24.94 -12.17 -2.23
N ILE A 36 24.14 -12.40 -3.28
CA ILE A 36 24.59 -12.28 -4.67
C ILE A 36 25.02 -10.84 -4.99
N VAL A 37 24.19 -9.84 -4.65
CA VAL A 37 24.51 -8.43 -4.90
C VAL A 37 25.75 -7.99 -4.12
N GLN A 38 25.89 -8.39 -2.86
CA GLN A 38 27.06 -8.09 -2.05
C GLN A 38 28.32 -8.74 -2.63
N ALA A 39 28.25 -10.00 -3.08
CA ALA A 39 29.40 -10.67 -3.71
C ALA A 39 29.86 -9.97 -5.00
N LEU A 40 28.95 -9.35 -5.75
CA LEU A 40 29.27 -8.60 -6.97
C LEU A 40 29.84 -7.21 -6.72
N THR A 41 29.62 -6.63 -5.54
CA THR A 41 29.88 -5.20 -5.28
C THR A 41 30.89 -4.96 -4.16
N ASN A 42 31.20 -5.96 -3.34
CA ASN A 42 32.08 -5.81 -2.20
C ASN A 42 33.50 -5.43 -2.62
N GLY A 43 34.07 -4.40 -1.98
CA GLY A 43 35.41 -3.90 -2.25
C GLY A 43 35.55 -3.11 -3.56
N LEU A 44 34.48 -2.90 -4.31
CA LEU A 44 34.48 -2.13 -5.56
C LEU A 44 34.11 -0.66 -5.32
N SER A 45 34.60 0.23 -6.18
CA SER A 45 34.07 1.60 -6.27
C SER A 45 32.62 1.60 -6.76
N GLU A 46 31.91 2.73 -6.63
CA GLU A 46 30.51 2.82 -7.09
C GLU A 46 30.36 2.51 -8.59
N ARG A 47 31.31 2.97 -9.39
CA ARG A 47 31.32 2.75 -10.84
C ARG A 47 31.55 1.27 -11.17
N GLU A 48 32.57 0.67 -10.59
CA GLU A 48 32.89 -0.75 -10.81
C GLU A 48 31.77 -1.67 -10.33
N ALA A 49 31.13 -1.32 -9.20
CA ALA A 49 29.95 -2.03 -8.72
C ALA A 49 28.80 -1.96 -9.73
N ASN A 50 28.52 -0.76 -10.27
CA ASN A 50 27.46 -0.60 -11.28
C ASN A 50 27.76 -1.36 -12.58
N ASP A 51 29.01 -1.32 -13.05
CA ASP A 51 29.47 -2.07 -14.23
C ASP A 51 29.33 -3.58 -14.01
N ALA A 52 29.70 -4.08 -12.82
CA ALA A 52 29.56 -5.49 -12.45
C ALA A 52 28.09 -5.96 -12.37
N LEU A 53 27.22 -5.14 -11.76
CA LEU A 53 25.78 -5.41 -11.71
C LEU A 53 25.18 -5.42 -13.12
N THR A 54 25.50 -4.43 -13.94
CA THR A 54 25.03 -4.31 -15.33
C THR A 54 25.48 -5.50 -16.19
N ALA A 55 26.74 -5.92 -16.05
CA ALA A 55 27.24 -7.11 -16.72
C ALA A 55 26.51 -8.39 -16.26
N ASN A 56 26.15 -8.49 -14.98
CA ASN A 56 25.46 -9.66 -14.45
C ASN A 56 23.99 -9.75 -14.91
N VAL A 57 23.24 -8.64 -14.90
CA VAL A 57 21.84 -8.63 -15.38
C VAL A 57 21.71 -8.90 -16.89
N CYS A 58 22.80 -8.74 -17.65
CA CYS A 58 22.84 -9.09 -19.07
C CYS A 58 22.97 -10.60 -19.33
N LYS A 59 23.31 -11.41 -18.33
CA LYS A 59 23.50 -12.87 -18.50
C LYS A 59 22.19 -13.65 -18.68
N GLY A 60 21.06 -13.10 -18.22
CA GLY A 60 19.76 -13.75 -18.34
C GLY A 60 18.71 -13.21 -17.38
N GLN A 61 17.47 -13.66 -17.56
CA GLN A 61 16.33 -13.24 -16.75
C GLN A 61 16.52 -13.58 -15.27
N GLN A 62 17.06 -14.76 -14.96
CA GLN A 62 17.30 -15.17 -13.58
C GLN A 62 18.28 -14.22 -12.87
N GLN A 63 19.40 -13.87 -13.52
CA GLN A 63 20.39 -12.97 -12.95
C GLN A 63 19.86 -11.54 -12.81
N HIS A 64 19.02 -11.10 -13.75
CA HIS A 64 18.30 -9.84 -13.64
C HIS A 64 17.38 -9.82 -12.41
N GLU A 65 16.58 -10.86 -12.19
CA GLU A 65 15.71 -10.97 -11.01
C GLU A 65 16.51 -10.99 -9.71
N GLU A 66 17.55 -11.82 -9.62
CA GLU A 66 18.39 -11.93 -8.42
C GLU A 66 19.04 -10.60 -8.04
N VAL A 67 19.57 -9.85 -9.01
CA VAL A 67 20.15 -8.53 -8.77
C VAL A 67 19.08 -7.52 -8.35
N CYS A 68 17.96 -7.45 -9.07
CA CYS A 68 16.89 -6.50 -8.75
C CYS A 68 16.30 -6.76 -7.37
N LEU A 69 16.08 -8.02 -7.01
CA LEU A 69 15.55 -8.41 -5.71
C LEU A 69 16.57 -8.24 -4.58
N GLY A 70 17.87 -8.41 -4.85
CA GLY A 70 18.93 -8.14 -3.88
C GLY A 70 19.01 -6.64 -3.55
N LEU A 71 19.01 -5.78 -4.57
CA LEU A 71 18.99 -4.33 -4.40
C LEU A 71 17.71 -3.86 -3.71
N PHE A 72 16.55 -4.39 -4.12
CA PHE A 72 15.26 -4.15 -3.45
C PHE A 72 15.31 -4.51 -1.96
N THR A 73 15.87 -5.65 -1.61
CA THR A 73 15.96 -6.10 -0.21
C THR A 73 16.92 -5.23 0.60
N LEU A 74 18.04 -4.79 0.00
CA LEU A 74 18.94 -3.81 0.62
C LEU A 74 18.24 -2.47 0.84
N VAL A 75 17.42 -2.00 -0.11
CA VAL A 75 16.58 -0.79 0.09
C VAL A 75 15.68 -0.93 1.31
N LEU A 76 15.09 -2.11 1.54
CA LEU A 76 14.21 -2.34 2.69
C LEU A 76 14.97 -2.50 4.02
N THR A 77 16.17 -3.07 3.99
CA THR A 77 16.86 -3.52 5.21
C THR A 77 18.05 -2.64 5.63
N GLU A 78 18.55 -1.78 4.74
CA GLU A 78 19.71 -0.90 4.93
C GLU A 78 19.38 0.57 4.59
N PRO A 79 18.74 1.34 5.49
CA PRO A 79 18.34 2.72 5.22
C PRO A 79 19.47 3.64 4.77
N SER A 80 20.68 3.43 5.33
CA SER A 80 21.88 4.19 4.98
C SER A 80 22.34 3.97 3.53
N GLN A 81 21.97 2.84 2.92
CA GLN A 81 22.33 2.48 1.55
C GLN A 81 21.16 2.60 0.59
N ALA A 82 19.93 2.81 1.09
CA ALA A 82 18.70 2.72 0.31
C ALA A 82 18.67 3.66 -0.91
N GLN A 83 19.11 4.91 -0.77
CA GLN A 83 19.16 5.84 -1.91
C GLN A 83 20.09 5.35 -3.02
N ARG A 84 21.28 4.86 -2.64
CA ARG A 84 22.24 4.30 -3.60
C ARG A 84 21.68 3.03 -4.24
N CYS A 85 21.19 2.09 -3.44
CA CYS A 85 20.62 0.84 -3.97
C CYS A 85 19.42 1.09 -4.89
N TYR A 86 18.58 2.09 -4.59
CA TYR A 86 17.47 2.48 -5.44
C TYR A 86 17.97 3.09 -6.76
N ARG A 87 18.95 3.99 -6.72
CA ARG A 87 19.60 4.51 -7.93
C ARG A 87 20.17 3.38 -8.79
N ASP A 88 20.93 2.47 -8.19
CA ASP A 88 21.53 1.36 -8.90
C ASP A 88 20.44 0.44 -9.50
N LEU A 89 19.35 0.20 -8.75
CA LEU A 89 18.16 -0.54 -9.24
C LEU A 89 17.52 0.15 -10.46
N THR A 90 17.38 1.48 -10.45
CA THR A 90 16.84 2.23 -11.60
C THR A 90 17.71 2.13 -12.85
N LEU A 91 19.02 1.94 -12.69
CA LEU A 91 19.96 1.81 -13.80
C LEU A 91 19.99 0.38 -14.38
N VAL A 92 19.88 -0.65 -13.52
CA VAL A 92 20.07 -2.05 -13.96
C VAL A 92 18.77 -2.79 -14.27
N ASN A 93 17.61 -2.30 -13.85
CA ASN A 93 16.34 -2.95 -14.17
C ASN A 93 16.07 -2.91 -15.68
N ARG A 94 15.51 -3.99 -16.23
CA ARG A 94 15.24 -4.17 -17.67
C ARG A 94 13.77 -4.45 -17.98
N ASP A 95 12.93 -4.52 -16.97
CA ASP A 95 11.52 -4.89 -17.01
C ASP A 95 10.60 -3.75 -16.53
N GLY A 96 11.12 -2.53 -16.45
CA GLY A 96 10.36 -1.37 -15.95
C GLY A 96 9.94 -1.53 -14.49
N MET A 97 10.80 -2.12 -13.66
CA MET A 97 10.56 -2.45 -12.25
C MET A 97 9.49 -3.51 -11.99
N ASN A 98 9.04 -4.27 -13.00
CA ASN A 98 7.92 -5.20 -12.85
C ASN A 98 8.13 -6.21 -11.72
N ILE A 99 9.28 -6.89 -11.67
CA ILE A 99 9.58 -7.89 -10.62
C ILE A 99 9.56 -7.27 -9.22
N VAL A 100 10.00 -6.02 -9.09
CA VAL A 100 10.00 -5.26 -7.83
C VAL A 100 8.57 -4.96 -7.41
N LEU A 101 7.72 -4.47 -8.32
CA LEU A 101 6.30 -4.21 -8.05
C LEU A 101 5.55 -5.50 -7.66
N VAL A 102 5.85 -6.62 -8.31
CA VAL A 102 5.28 -7.94 -7.96
C VAL A 102 5.67 -8.33 -6.54
N LYS A 103 6.95 -8.20 -6.16
CA LYS A 103 7.38 -8.52 -4.79
C LYS A 103 6.84 -7.55 -3.75
N ILE A 104 6.72 -6.25 -4.05
CA ILE A 104 6.06 -5.29 -3.17
C ILE A 104 4.62 -5.74 -2.90
N ASN A 105 3.84 -6.01 -3.94
CA ASN A 105 2.45 -6.46 -3.77
C ASN A 105 2.37 -7.79 -2.99
N GLN A 106 3.28 -8.73 -3.23
CA GLN A 106 3.34 -9.97 -2.45
C GLN A 106 3.58 -9.70 -0.96
N ILE A 107 4.56 -8.85 -0.63
CA ILE A 107 4.86 -8.48 0.76
C ILE A 107 3.66 -7.77 1.39
N LEU A 108 3.03 -6.82 0.68
CA LEU A 108 1.84 -6.12 1.18
C LEU A 108 0.69 -7.10 1.46
N MET A 109 0.43 -8.03 0.55
CA MET A 109 -0.70 -8.95 0.67
C MET A 109 -0.48 -10.06 1.70
N GLU A 110 0.75 -10.54 1.86
CA GLU A 110 1.02 -11.76 2.64
C GLU A 110 1.78 -11.50 3.94
N LYS A 111 2.61 -10.45 4.00
CA LYS A 111 3.65 -10.30 5.04
C LYS A 111 3.62 -8.96 5.77
N PHE A 112 2.79 -8.00 5.37
CA PHE A 112 2.86 -6.61 5.88
C PHE A 112 2.76 -6.50 7.41
N LEU A 113 1.86 -7.27 8.02
CA LEU A 113 1.69 -7.31 9.48
C LEU A 113 2.92 -7.88 10.20
N LYS A 114 3.71 -8.71 9.52
CA LYS A 114 4.93 -9.32 10.02
C LYS A 114 6.20 -8.52 9.68
N LEU A 115 6.11 -7.43 8.92
CA LEU A 115 7.29 -6.61 8.65
C LEU A 115 7.86 -6.01 9.93
N GLN A 116 9.18 -6.02 10.03
CA GLN A 116 9.89 -5.19 11.01
C GLN A 116 9.64 -3.71 10.73
N ASP A 117 9.81 -2.87 11.75
CA ASP A 117 9.46 -1.45 11.63
C ASP A 117 10.30 -0.73 10.58
N ASN A 118 11.61 -1.01 10.51
CA ASN A 118 12.48 -0.41 9.50
C ASN A 118 12.11 -0.79 8.05
N PRO A 119 11.99 -2.09 7.68
CA PRO A 119 11.45 -2.48 6.38
C PRO A 119 10.07 -1.92 6.05
N ARG A 120 9.18 -1.77 7.05
CA ARG A 120 7.86 -1.15 6.82
C ARG A 120 8.02 0.30 6.38
N THR A 121 8.83 1.09 7.08
CA THR A 121 9.11 2.49 6.72
C THR A 121 9.79 2.60 5.35
N GLN A 122 10.81 1.75 5.10
CA GLN A 122 11.52 1.73 3.82
C GLN A 122 10.65 1.29 2.65
N LEU A 123 9.68 0.40 2.88
CA LEU A 123 8.73 -0.01 1.84
C LEU A 123 7.85 1.17 1.41
N VAL A 124 7.33 1.96 2.36
CA VAL A 124 6.55 3.16 2.05
C VAL A 124 7.41 4.21 1.35
N TRP A 125 8.66 4.40 1.79
CA TRP A 125 9.62 5.25 1.11
C TRP A 125 9.86 4.82 -0.34
N LEU A 126 10.10 3.53 -0.58
CA LEU A 126 10.33 2.99 -1.92
C LEU A 126 9.10 3.21 -2.81
N VAL A 127 7.89 2.96 -2.30
CA VAL A 127 6.64 3.22 -3.04
C VAL A 127 6.54 4.69 -3.44
N ARG A 128 6.89 5.62 -2.54
CA ARG A 128 6.93 7.06 -2.86
C ARG A 128 7.91 7.36 -4.01
N GLU A 129 9.09 6.77 -3.99
CA GLU A 129 10.08 6.98 -5.06
C GLU A 129 9.64 6.38 -6.41
N LEU A 130 8.97 5.22 -6.40
CA LEU A 130 8.38 4.62 -7.60
C LEU A 130 7.28 5.51 -8.21
N VAL A 131 6.45 6.15 -7.37
CA VAL A 131 5.44 7.12 -7.83
C VAL A 131 6.10 8.35 -8.44
N LYS A 132 7.09 8.95 -7.76
CA LYS A 132 7.83 10.12 -8.28
C LYS A 132 8.50 9.83 -9.62
N SER A 133 9.01 8.62 -9.80
CA SER A 133 9.66 8.17 -11.03
C SER A 133 8.66 7.77 -12.13
N GLY A 134 7.35 7.86 -11.87
CA GLY A 134 6.31 7.55 -12.86
C GLY A 134 6.27 6.08 -13.29
N VAL A 135 6.68 5.16 -12.41
CA VAL A 135 6.74 3.73 -12.72
C VAL A 135 5.34 3.19 -13.03
N ILE A 136 5.20 2.52 -14.18
CA ILE A 136 3.93 1.93 -14.62
C ILE A 136 3.50 0.84 -13.64
N GLY A 137 2.26 0.92 -13.13
CA GLY A 137 1.71 -0.01 -12.16
C GLY A 137 1.92 0.39 -10.69
N ALA A 138 2.60 1.52 -10.42
CA ALA A 138 2.73 2.05 -9.06
C ALA A 138 1.37 2.44 -8.44
N ASP A 139 0.36 2.79 -9.25
CA ASP A 139 -1.02 3.03 -8.80
C ASP A 139 -1.66 1.75 -8.24
N GLY A 140 -1.39 0.60 -8.85
CA GLY A 140 -1.71 -0.72 -8.32
C GLY A 140 -1.13 -0.95 -6.92
N VAL A 141 0.15 -0.60 -6.74
CA VAL A 141 0.83 -0.74 -5.45
C VAL A 141 0.22 0.17 -4.38
N ILE A 142 -0.10 1.42 -4.71
CA ILE A 142 -0.80 2.32 -3.78
C ILE A 142 -2.16 1.76 -3.39
N MET A 143 -2.94 1.21 -4.33
CA MET A 143 -4.22 0.56 -4.00
C MET A 143 -4.04 -0.63 -3.05
N THR A 144 -2.98 -1.42 -3.21
CA THR A 144 -2.65 -2.52 -2.29
C THR A 144 -2.22 -2.01 -0.92
N LEU A 145 -1.50 -0.87 -0.87
CA LEU A 145 -1.06 -0.23 0.36
C LEU A 145 -2.23 0.39 1.14
N LEU A 146 -3.19 1.03 0.44
CA LEU A 146 -4.44 1.52 1.03
C LEU A 146 -5.21 0.40 1.73
N LYS A 147 -5.22 -0.81 1.15
CA LYS A 147 -5.88 -1.99 1.73
C LYS A 147 -5.23 -2.46 3.05
N GLN A 148 -4.00 -2.05 3.35
CA GLN A 148 -3.35 -2.35 4.63
C GLN A 148 -3.82 -1.45 5.76
N ILE A 149 -4.46 -0.31 5.46
CA ILE A 149 -4.98 0.60 6.47
C ILE A 149 -6.29 0.02 7.02
N ALA A 150 -6.25 -0.43 8.27
CA ALA A 150 -7.40 -1.04 8.93
C ALA A 150 -8.37 0.04 9.41
N GLY A 151 -9.62 -0.02 8.96
CA GLY A 151 -10.69 0.82 9.53
C GLY A 151 -11.04 0.38 10.95
N GLY A 152 -11.21 1.33 11.86
CA GLY A 152 -11.48 1.09 13.28
C GLY A 152 -10.23 0.81 14.12
N ASP A 153 -9.04 0.89 13.55
CA ASP A 153 -7.76 0.74 14.24
C ASP A 153 -7.07 2.11 14.41
N ILE A 154 -7.00 2.60 15.65
CA ILE A 154 -6.34 3.86 16.01
C ILE A 154 -4.95 3.64 16.62
N SER A 155 -4.32 2.50 16.36
CA SER A 155 -2.94 2.27 16.76
C SER A 155 -1.98 3.20 16.01
N ALA A 156 -0.87 3.57 16.65
CA ALA A 156 0.12 4.49 16.06
C ALA A 156 0.65 3.99 14.70
N LYS A 157 0.79 2.66 14.52
CA LYS A 157 1.24 2.06 13.27
C LYS A 157 0.22 2.23 12.13
N ASN A 158 -1.08 2.08 12.43
CA ASN A 158 -2.13 2.25 11.44
C ASN A 158 -2.32 3.73 11.06
N ILE A 159 -2.30 4.63 12.05
CA ILE A 159 -2.36 6.08 11.84
C ILE A 159 -1.17 6.57 11.01
N TRP A 160 0.05 6.13 11.35
CA TRP A 160 1.25 6.47 10.58
C TRP A 160 1.14 6.03 9.12
N LEU A 161 0.59 4.84 8.86
CA LEU A 161 0.40 4.36 7.49
C LEU A 161 -0.64 5.17 6.74
N ALA A 162 -1.78 5.47 7.38
CA ALA A 162 -2.83 6.30 6.80
C ALA A 162 -2.28 7.67 6.38
N GLU A 163 -1.57 8.34 7.28
CA GLU A 163 -0.96 9.63 6.98
C GLU A 163 0.12 9.52 5.89
N SER A 164 1.01 8.52 5.98
CA SER A 164 2.11 8.37 5.03
C SER A 164 1.63 8.12 3.60
N VAL A 165 0.56 7.35 3.42
CA VAL A 165 -0.05 7.11 2.10
C VAL A 165 -0.77 8.36 1.61
N LEU A 166 -1.46 9.08 2.51
CA LEU A 166 -2.14 10.33 2.17
C LEU A 166 -1.15 11.38 1.66
N ASP A 167 0.00 11.50 2.32
CA ASP A 167 1.07 12.41 1.92
C ASP A 167 1.60 12.08 0.51
N ILE A 168 1.75 10.79 0.16
CA ILE A 168 2.13 10.39 -1.20
C ILE A 168 1.09 10.87 -2.22
N LEU A 169 -0.21 10.69 -1.91
CA LEU A 169 -1.30 11.07 -2.79
C LEU A 169 -1.40 12.59 -2.98
N LEU A 170 -1.18 13.35 -1.90
CA LEU A 170 -1.18 14.82 -1.91
C LEU A 170 0.03 15.37 -2.68
N ASP A 171 1.23 14.89 -2.35
CA ASP A 171 2.49 15.33 -2.97
C ASP A 171 2.55 15.01 -4.47
N GLN A 172 1.81 13.99 -4.92
CA GLN A 172 1.80 13.51 -6.31
C GLN A 172 0.41 13.62 -6.93
N LYS A 173 -0.37 14.65 -6.53
CA LYS A 173 -1.76 14.86 -6.98
C LYS A 173 -1.91 14.78 -8.51
N GLU A 174 -1.07 15.45 -9.28
CA GLU A 174 -1.16 15.42 -10.75
C GLU A 174 -1.00 14.01 -11.35
N TRP A 175 -0.16 13.17 -10.72
CA TRP A 175 -0.02 11.78 -11.11
C TRP A 175 -1.25 10.96 -10.72
N VAL A 176 -1.81 11.17 -9.52
CA VAL A 176 -3.04 10.53 -9.06
C VAL A 176 -4.21 10.82 -9.99
N LEU A 177 -4.33 12.06 -10.48
CA LEU A 177 -5.40 12.49 -11.39
C LEU A 177 -5.42 11.74 -12.73
N LYS A 178 -4.37 11.00 -13.08
CA LYS A 178 -4.29 10.17 -14.29
C LYS A 178 -4.96 8.79 -14.14
N SER A 179 -5.24 8.34 -12.92
CA SER A 179 -5.83 7.02 -12.64
C SER A 179 -7.18 7.16 -11.91
N GLY A 180 -8.28 7.17 -12.67
CA GLY A 180 -9.63 7.32 -12.09
C GLY A 180 -9.99 6.25 -11.06
N MET A 181 -9.47 5.02 -11.23
CA MET A 181 -9.64 3.95 -10.25
C MET A 181 -8.89 4.23 -8.94
N LEU A 182 -7.67 4.77 -9.02
CA LEU A 182 -6.92 5.16 -7.83
C LEU A 182 -7.63 6.30 -7.07
N ILE A 183 -8.17 7.29 -7.79
CA ILE A 183 -8.99 8.37 -7.20
C ILE A 183 -10.16 7.76 -6.43
N ALA A 184 -10.97 6.94 -7.09
CA ALA A 184 -12.15 6.32 -6.50
C ALA A 184 -11.80 5.48 -5.25
N MET A 185 -10.75 4.66 -5.34
CA MET A 185 -10.30 3.81 -4.23
C MET A 185 -9.76 4.64 -3.05
N SER A 186 -9.02 5.71 -3.34
CA SER A 186 -8.47 6.60 -2.31
C SER A 186 -9.60 7.35 -1.59
N VAL A 187 -10.53 7.94 -2.33
CA VAL A 187 -11.72 8.61 -1.76
C VAL A 187 -12.55 7.63 -0.93
N TYR A 188 -12.80 6.43 -1.45
CA TYR A 188 -13.55 5.40 -0.74
C TYR A 188 -12.87 4.99 0.58
N THR A 189 -11.53 4.91 0.58
CA THR A 189 -10.73 4.57 1.77
C THR A 189 -10.77 5.71 2.79
N TYR A 190 -10.40 6.93 2.40
CA TYR A 190 -10.31 8.05 3.35
C TYR A 190 -11.66 8.53 3.86
N LEU A 191 -12.74 8.50 3.06
CA LEU A 191 -14.09 8.79 3.59
C LEU A 191 -14.48 7.83 4.72
N ARG A 192 -14.01 6.58 4.69
CA ARG A 192 -14.20 5.66 5.80
C ARG A 192 -13.32 6.06 6.98
N LEU A 193 -12.03 6.31 6.77
CA LEU A 193 -11.05 6.56 7.85
C LEU A 193 -11.34 7.84 8.64
N ILE A 194 -11.88 8.87 7.99
CA ILE A 194 -12.30 10.14 8.64
C ILE A 194 -13.20 9.90 9.86
N VAL A 195 -14.02 8.85 9.85
CA VAL A 195 -14.92 8.49 10.96
C VAL A 195 -14.13 8.05 12.20
N ASP A 196 -12.99 7.39 12.02
CA ASP A 196 -12.15 6.90 13.12
C ASP A 196 -11.26 8.00 13.72
N HIS A 197 -10.92 9.02 12.94
CA HIS A 197 -9.99 10.09 13.33
C HIS A 197 -10.68 11.30 13.99
N GLY A 198 -11.81 11.09 14.66
CA GLY A 198 -12.59 12.14 15.31
C GLY A 198 -12.04 12.68 16.63
N THR A 199 -11.00 12.06 17.20
CA THR A 199 -10.43 12.45 18.50
C THR A 199 -9.55 13.70 18.38
N PRO A 200 -9.43 14.54 19.44
CA PRO A 200 -8.72 15.82 19.37
C PRO A 200 -7.28 15.75 18.83
N ASN A 201 -6.54 14.71 19.20
CA ASN A 201 -5.17 14.47 18.76
C ASN A 201 -5.04 14.06 17.29
N LEU A 202 -6.12 13.61 16.65
CA LEU A 202 -6.15 13.16 15.25
C LEU A 202 -6.84 14.17 14.33
N LEU A 203 -7.36 15.29 14.86
CA LEU A 203 -8.00 16.33 14.04
C LEU A 203 -7.11 16.89 12.92
N PRO A 204 -5.78 17.08 13.10
CA PRO A 204 -4.94 17.53 11.99
C PRO A 204 -4.90 16.52 10.83
N LEU A 205 -4.78 15.22 11.12
CA LEU A 205 -4.84 14.17 10.11
C LEU A 205 -6.23 14.12 9.47
N ARG A 206 -7.29 14.13 10.28
CA ARG A 206 -8.67 14.14 9.79
C ARG A 206 -8.93 15.30 8.82
N GLN A 207 -8.40 16.49 9.10
CA GLN A 207 -8.56 17.63 8.21
C GLN A 207 -7.86 17.38 6.87
N LYS A 208 -6.62 16.85 6.87
CA LYS A 208 -5.92 16.47 5.62
C LYS A 208 -6.73 15.45 4.81
N GLU A 209 -7.35 14.47 5.46
CA GLU A 209 -8.21 13.48 4.81
C GLU A 209 -9.47 14.11 4.21
N VAL A 210 -10.13 15.01 4.95
CA VAL A 210 -11.31 15.77 4.49
C VAL A 210 -10.95 16.60 3.27
N ASP A 211 -9.88 17.38 3.34
CA ASP A 211 -9.42 18.26 2.26
C ASP A 211 -9.10 17.46 0.99
N PHE A 212 -8.41 16.33 1.14
CA PHE A 212 -8.13 15.40 0.04
C PHE A 212 -9.42 14.87 -0.60
N CYS A 213 -10.35 14.33 0.20
CA CYS A 213 -11.60 13.78 -0.29
C CYS A 213 -12.45 14.85 -1.01
N ILE A 214 -12.56 16.05 -0.42
CA ILE A 214 -13.31 17.17 -1.01
C ILE A 214 -12.68 17.61 -2.33
N SER A 215 -11.35 17.74 -2.40
CA SER A 215 -10.65 18.08 -3.63
C SER A 215 -10.95 17.07 -4.74
N MET A 216 -10.81 15.76 -4.47
CA MET A 216 -11.09 14.72 -5.45
C MET A 216 -12.57 14.68 -5.86
N LEU A 217 -13.50 14.81 -4.90
CA LEU A 217 -14.94 14.79 -5.18
C LEU A 217 -15.39 16.00 -5.99
N ARG A 218 -14.76 17.16 -5.84
CA ARG A 218 -15.11 18.37 -6.59
C ARG A 218 -14.44 18.44 -7.97
N GLU A 219 -13.19 17.99 -8.08
CA GLU A 219 -12.42 18.07 -9.33
C GLU A 219 -12.65 16.87 -10.26
N LYS A 220 -12.94 15.70 -9.69
CA LYS A 220 -13.00 14.39 -10.37
C LYS A 220 -14.20 13.58 -9.91
N PHE A 221 -15.38 14.22 -9.89
CA PHE A 221 -16.60 13.60 -9.39
C PHE A 221 -17.00 12.37 -10.21
N MET A 222 -16.81 12.38 -11.52
CA MET A 222 -17.19 11.26 -12.41
C MET A 222 -16.37 10.00 -12.13
N GLU A 223 -15.11 10.17 -11.77
CA GLU A 223 -14.23 9.08 -11.33
C GLU A 223 -14.70 8.53 -9.99
N CYS A 224 -15.21 9.37 -9.08
CA CYS A 224 -15.80 8.92 -7.81
C CYS A 224 -17.18 8.26 -7.98
N LEU A 225 -17.95 8.67 -8.99
CA LEU A 225 -19.31 8.17 -9.26
C LEU A 225 -19.35 6.64 -9.45
N ILE A 226 -18.27 6.04 -9.94
CA ILE A 226 -18.17 4.59 -10.19
C ILE A 226 -18.25 3.75 -8.89
N ILE A 227 -18.06 4.37 -7.73
CA ILE A 227 -18.29 3.74 -6.42
C ILE A 227 -19.76 3.33 -6.27
N GLY A 228 -20.69 4.10 -6.84
CA GLY A 228 -22.13 3.86 -6.75
C GLY A 228 -22.69 4.13 -5.35
N ARG A 229 -23.78 3.43 -5.00
CA ARG A 229 -24.62 3.72 -3.82
C ARG A 229 -23.88 3.80 -2.49
N ASP A 230 -22.80 3.04 -2.32
CA ASP A 230 -22.05 3.02 -1.07
C ASP A 230 -21.26 4.32 -0.83
N LEU A 231 -20.98 5.11 -1.88
CA LEU A 231 -20.45 6.47 -1.74
C LEU A 231 -21.40 7.34 -0.91
N VAL A 232 -22.71 7.25 -1.16
CA VAL A 232 -23.73 8.00 -0.41
C VAL A 232 -23.69 7.64 1.06
N ARG A 233 -23.56 6.34 1.38
CA ARG A 233 -23.43 5.85 2.77
C ARG A 233 -22.17 6.42 3.44
N LEU A 234 -21.03 6.43 2.75
CA LEU A 234 -19.79 7.00 3.28
C LEU A 234 -19.91 8.51 3.53
N LEU A 235 -20.45 9.25 2.58
CA LEU A 235 -20.68 10.70 2.72
C LEU A 235 -21.67 11.02 3.85
N GLN A 236 -22.67 10.16 4.08
CA GLN A 236 -23.63 10.35 5.17
C GLN A 236 -22.95 10.25 6.54
N ASN A 237 -22.02 9.31 6.69
CA ASN A 237 -21.30 9.12 7.96
C ASN A 237 -20.46 10.34 8.37
N VAL A 238 -20.05 11.17 7.40
CA VAL A 238 -19.20 12.36 7.63
C VAL A 238 -19.95 13.67 7.37
N ALA A 239 -21.27 13.63 7.18
CA ALA A 239 -22.08 14.78 6.74
C ALA A 239 -22.06 15.99 7.69
N ARG A 240 -21.72 15.79 8.97
CA ARG A 240 -21.63 16.86 9.98
C ARG A 240 -20.32 17.66 9.92
N ILE A 241 -19.38 17.26 9.07
CA ILE A 241 -18.16 18.03 8.81
C ILE A 241 -18.53 19.20 7.89
N PRO A 242 -18.16 20.46 8.20
CA PRO A 242 -18.62 21.63 7.44
C PRO A 242 -18.43 21.52 5.93
N GLU A 243 -17.27 21.06 5.49
CA GLU A 243 -16.91 20.88 4.09
C GLU A 243 -17.76 19.80 3.39
N MET A 244 -18.07 18.72 4.12
CA MET A 244 -18.93 17.64 3.66
C MET A 244 -20.39 18.09 3.61
N GLU A 245 -20.85 18.93 4.55
CA GLU A 245 -22.18 19.53 4.51
C GLU A 245 -22.37 20.38 3.24
N LEU A 246 -21.37 21.19 2.89
CA LEU A 246 -21.38 21.96 1.64
C LEU A 246 -21.43 21.06 0.42
N LEU A 247 -20.66 19.97 0.40
CA LEU A 247 -20.72 18.98 -0.67
C LEU A 247 -22.12 18.34 -0.76
N TRP A 248 -22.76 18.04 0.37
CA TRP A 248 -24.13 17.51 0.41
C TRP A 248 -25.16 18.48 -0.18
N ARG A 249 -25.00 19.79 0.08
CA ARG A 249 -25.86 20.82 -0.53
C ARG A 249 -25.71 20.81 -2.06
N ASP A 250 -24.49 20.70 -2.57
CA ASP A 250 -24.25 20.58 -4.01
C ASP A 250 -24.87 19.29 -4.57
N LEU A 251 -24.67 18.14 -3.92
CA LEU A 251 -25.24 16.84 -4.34
C LEU A 251 -26.78 16.86 -4.47
N LEU A 252 -27.47 17.56 -3.58
CA LEU A 252 -28.93 17.58 -3.51
C LEU A 252 -29.57 18.71 -4.32
N HIS A 253 -28.94 19.88 -4.34
CA HIS A 253 -29.54 21.11 -4.88
C HIS A 253 -28.84 21.66 -6.12
N ASN A 254 -27.58 21.29 -6.35
CA ASN A 254 -26.81 21.78 -7.49
C ASN A 254 -25.85 20.69 -8.07
N PRO A 255 -26.35 19.51 -8.46
CA PRO A 255 -25.51 18.37 -8.82
C PRO A 255 -24.60 18.67 -10.03
N GLN A 256 -25.05 19.53 -10.93
CA GLN A 256 -24.32 19.94 -12.13
C GLN A 256 -23.04 20.73 -11.82
N ALA A 257 -22.92 21.32 -10.63
CA ALA A 257 -21.68 21.97 -10.18
C ALA A 257 -20.56 20.96 -9.88
N LEU A 258 -20.90 19.70 -9.59
CA LEU A 258 -19.92 18.62 -9.40
C LEU A 258 -19.51 18.00 -10.72
N SER A 259 -20.46 17.84 -11.64
CA SER A 259 -20.19 17.47 -13.03
C SER A 259 -21.40 17.77 -13.91
N PRO A 260 -21.20 18.30 -15.14
CA PRO A 260 -22.26 18.43 -16.14
C PRO A 260 -22.98 17.12 -16.51
N GLN A 261 -22.37 15.95 -16.22
CA GLN A 261 -22.96 14.64 -16.49
C GLN A 261 -23.69 14.04 -15.28
N PHE A 262 -23.65 14.68 -14.11
CA PHE A 262 -24.26 14.15 -12.89
C PHE A 262 -25.71 14.63 -12.75
N THR A 263 -26.66 13.71 -12.92
CA THR A 263 -28.09 14.04 -12.93
C THR A 263 -28.71 14.15 -11.54
N GLY A 264 -27.97 13.81 -10.49
CA GLY A 264 -28.38 13.92 -9.09
C GLY A 264 -28.24 12.60 -8.32
N ILE A 265 -28.52 12.66 -7.02
CA ILE A 265 -28.24 11.57 -6.06
C ILE A 265 -28.87 10.22 -6.42
N LEU A 266 -30.01 10.21 -7.13
CA LEU A 266 -30.66 8.97 -7.56
C LEU A 266 -29.77 8.14 -8.50
N GLN A 267 -28.93 8.79 -9.32
CA GLN A 267 -27.95 8.12 -10.18
C GLN A 267 -26.95 7.28 -9.36
N LEU A 268 -26.50 7.80 -8.20
CA LEU A 268 -25.65 7.05 -7.28
C LEU A 268 -26.42 5.91 -6.59
N LEU A 269 -27.62 6.20 -6.07
CA LEU A 269 -28.41 5.24 -5.27
C LEU A 269 -28.84 4.00 -6.08
N THR A 270 -29.09 4.17 -7.38
CA THR A 270 -29.46 3.09 -8.30
C THR A 270 -28.25 2.31 -8.81
N ALA A 271 -27.05 2.92 -8.83
CA ALA A 271 -25.81 2.26 -9.21
C ALA A 271 -25.30 1.33 -8.10
N ARG A 272 -25.23 0.03 -8.37
CA ARG A 272 -24.66 -0.95 -7.42
C ARG A 272 -23.16 -0.74 -7.27
N THR A 273 -22.69 -0.70 -6.02
CA THR A 273 -21.26 -0.68 -5.70
C THR A 273 -20.56 -1.97 -6.09
N SER A 274 -19.46 -1.84 -6.85
CA SER A 274 -18.60 -2.95 -7.22
C SER A 274 -17.99 -3.62 -5.99
N ARG A 275 -17.83 -4.96 -6.07
CA ARG A 275 -17.18 -5.75 -5.00
C ARG A 275 -15.75 -5.29 -4.72
N LYS A 276 -15.07 -4.68 -5.70
CA LYS A 276 -13.71 -4.15 -5.55
C LYS A 276 -13.61 -3.14 -4.39
N PHE A 277 -14.60 -2.25 -4.26
CA PHE A 277 -14.63 -1.27 -3.17
C PHE A 277 -14.94 -1.93 -1.83
N LEU A 278 -15.90 -2.85 -1.80
CA LEU A 278 -16.23 -3.55 -0.55
C LEU A 278 -15.03 -4.35 -0.02
N ALA A 279 -14.30 -5.03 -0.90
CA ALA A 279 -13.11 -5.82 -0.56
C ALA A 279 -11.91 -4.95 -0.17
N CYS A 280 -11.79 -3.71 -0.67
CA CYS A 280 -10.64 -2.86 -0.33
C CYS A 280 -10.67 -2.32 1.10
N ARG A 281 -11.82 -2.39 1.77
CA ARG A 281 -11.98 -2.03 3.19
C ARG A 281 -11.64 -3.15 4.16
N LEU A 282 -11.32 -4.34 3.65
CA LEU A 282 -10.85 -5.46 4.44
C LEU A 282 -9.35 -5.59 4.22
N THR A 283 -8.59 -5.67 5.30
CA THR A 283 -7.17 -6.04 5.18
C THR A 283 -7.06 -7.47 4.62
N PRO A 284 -5.95 -7.83 3.97
CA PRO A 284 -5.78 -9.19 3.42
C PRO A 284 -5.99 -10.30 4.44
N ASP A 285 -5.55 -10.09 5.69
CA ASP A 285 -5.75 -11.01 6.81
C ASP A 285 -7.24 -11.15 7.19
N MET A 286 -7.98 -10.02 7.27
CA MET A 286 -9.42 -10.04 7.52
C MET A 286 -10.18 -10.77 6.42
N GLU A 287 -9.87 -10.49 5.16
CA GLU A 287 -10.50 -11.14 4.02
C GLU A 287 -10.26 -12.65 4.04
N THR A 288 -9.01 -13.08 4.29
CA THR A 288 -8.66 -14.49 4.37
C THR A 288 -9.40 -15.21 5.49
N LYS A 289 -9.48 -14.61 6.69
CA LYS A 289 -10.23 -15.16 7.84
C LYS A 289 -11.72 -15.25 7.55
N LEU A 290 -12.33 -14.22 6.97
CA LEU A 290 -13.75 -14.21 6.61
C LEU A 290 -14.07 -15.26 5.52
N LEU A 291 -13.22 -15.38 4.50
CA LEU A 291 -13.36 -16.40 3.47
C LEU A 291 -13.24 -17.81 4.04
N PHE A 292 -12.30 -18.04 4.96
CA PHE A 292 -12.18 -19.32 5.66
C PHE A 292 -13.44 -19.64 6.45
N MET A 293 -13.94 -18.70 7.26
CA MET A 293 -15.16 -18.89 8.06
C MET A 293 -16.39 -19.19 7.20
N THR A 294 -16.52 -18.53 6.04
CA THR A 294 -17.72 -18.67 5.18
C THR A 294 -17.66 -19.85 4.22
N SER A 295 -16.49 -20.43 3.95
CA SER A 295 -16.33 -21.54 2.98
C SER A 295 -15.90 -22.86 3.59
N ARG A 296 -15.19 -22.85 4.72
CA ARG A 296 -14.60 -24.06 5.33
C ARG A 296 -15.20 -24.41 6.69
N PHE A 297 -15.86 -23.46 7.35
CA PHE A 297 -16.49 -23.71 8.64
C PHE A 297 -17.89 -24.29 8.43
N GLN A 298 -18.08 -25.58 8.72
CA GLN A 298 -19.40 -26.19 8.74
C GLN A 298 -20.14 -25.81 10.03
N THR A 299 -21.42 -25.46 9.91
CA THR A 299 -22.31 -25.06 11.03
C THR A 299 -22.47 -26.11 12.13
N GLN A 300 -21.88 -27.30 11.98
CA GLN A 300 -21.93 -28.41 12.95
C GLN A 300 -21.09 -28.21 14.21
N ALA A 301 -20.22 -27.20 14.27
CA ALA A 301 -19.43 -26.92 15.49
C ALA A 301 -20.25 -26.27 16.64
N LEU A 302 -21.58 -26.10 16.48
CA LEU A 302 -22.49 -25.53 17.49
C LEU A 302 -23.56 -26.53 17.99
N VAL A 303 -23.45 -27.82 17.65
CA VAL A 303 -24.45 -28.85 18.03
C VAL A 303 -23.86 -29.96 18.91
N ASN A 304 -22.73 -29.73 19.58
CA ASN A 304 -22.24 -30.61 20.66
C ASN A 304 -21.99 -29.81 21.93
#